data_AF-A0A918ZDQ3-F1
#
_entry.id   AF-A0A918ZDQ3-F1
#
_cell.length_a   1.000
_cell.length_b   1.000
_cell.length_c   1.000
_cell.angle_alpha   90.00
_cell.angle_beta   90.00
_cell.angle_gamma   90.00
#
_symmetry.space_group_name_H-M   'P 1'
#
loop_
_entity.id
_entity.type
_entity.pdbx_description
1 polymer ?
#
loop_
_entity_poly.entity_id
_entity_poly.type
_entity_poly.pdbx_seq_one_letter_code
_entity_poly.pdbx_strand_id
1 'polypeptide(L)'
;MPERPPIRTSGLADAGFEVFRTAGTYFITADLRPLGETDGFAFCRALPERAWVVAIPNAVFYDHREAGASFVRFAFCKRVEVL
;
A
#
# COMPACT_ATOMS: atom_id res chain seq x y z
N MET A 1 -16.74 -14.57 13.08
CA MET A 1 -16.12 -13.60 12.15
C MET A 1 -14.63 -13.90 12.15
N PRO A 2 -14.01 -14.37 11.05
CA PRO A 2 -12.58 -14.64 11.08
C PRO A 2 -11.82 -13.31 11.14
N GLU A 3 -10.97 -13.18 12.15
CA GLU A 3 -10.09 -12.03 12.36
C GLU A 3 -9.05 -11.93 11.23
N ARG A 4 -8.99 -10.77 10.54
CA ARG A 4 -7.99 -10.54 9.50
C ARG A 4 -6.71 -10.03 10.18
N PRO A 5 -5.56 -10.70 10.00
CA PRO A 5 -4.32 -10.26 10.62
C PRO A 5 -4.01 -8.82 10.19
N PRO A 6 -3.45 -7.99 11.09
CA PRO A 6 -3.00 -6.65 10.72
C PRO A 6 -2.06 -6.80 9.54
N ILE A 7 -2.14 -5.85 8.60
CA ILE A 7 -1.20 -5.78 7.50
C ILE A 7 0.20 -5.80 8.14
N ARG A 8 1.19 -6.50 7.58
CA ARG A 8 2.58 -6.59 8.09
C ARG A 8 3.49 -6.42 6.89
N THR A 9 4.71 -5.93 7.06
CA THR A 9 5.68 -5.88 5.96
C THR A 9 5.86 -7.26 5.30
N SER A 10 5.74 -8.34 6.09
CA SER A 10 5.72 -9.71 5.58
C SER A 10 4.48 -9.99 4.73
N GLY A 11 3.27 -9.60 5.18
CA GLY A 11 2.03 -9.83 4.42
C GLY A 11 1.97 -9.09 3.09
N LEU A 12 2.63 -7.94 2.96
CA LEU A 12 2.79 -7.27 1.66
C LEU A 12 3.83 -7.96 0.78
N ALA A 13 4.94 -8.43 1.34
CA ALA A 13 5.92 -9.22 0.59
C ALA A 13 5.33 -10.55 0.10
N ASP A 14 4.55 -11.24 0.95
CA ASP A 14 3.84 -12.48 0.61
C ASP A 14 2.77 -12.26 -0.47
N ALA A 15 2.19 -11.06 -0.52
CA ALA A 15 1.26 -10.65 -1.57
C ALA A 15 1.96 -10.22 -2.88
N GLY A 16 3.29 -10.29 -2.95
CA GLY A 16 4.09 -10.01 -4.14
C GLY A 16 4.50 -8.56 -4.34
N PHE A 17 4.30 -7.68 -3.35
CA PHE A 17 4.79 -6.31 -3.41
C PHE A 17 6.28 -6.25 -3.10
N GLU A 18 7.02 -5.39 -3.80
CA GLU A 18 8.34 -4.97 -3.33
C GLU A 18 8.15 -3.91 -2.25
N VAL A 19 8.53 -4.26 -1.01
CA VAL A 19 8.25 -3.46 0.18
C VAL A 19 9.49 -2.69 0.61
N PHE A 20 9.43 -1.36 0.52
CA PHE A 20 10.44 -0.48 1.08
C PHE A 20 10.14 -0.21 2.56
N ARG A 21 10.88 -0.87 3.45
CA ARG A 21 10.82 -0.61 4.89
C ARG A 21 11.36 0.78 5.19
N THR A 22 10.53 1.65 5.76
CA THR A 22 10.96 2.98 6.22
C THR A 22 11.43 2.91 7.67
N ALA A 23 12.47 3.68 8.02
CA ALA A 23 13.18 3.59 9.30
C ALA A 23 12.51 4.34 10.47
N GLY A 24 11.29 4.87 10.33
CA GLY A 24 10.71 5.66 11.43
C GLY A 24 9.31 6.26 11.25
N THR A 25 8.50 5.82 10.28
CA THR A 25 7.14 6.36 10.11
C THR A 25 6.07 5.28 10.06
N TYR A 26 4.82 5.63 10.38
CA TYR A 26 3.66 4.73 10.34
C TYR A 26 3.20 4.34 8.92
N PHE A 27 4.07 4.52 7.92
CA PHE A 27 3.79 4.26 6.51
C PHE A 27 4.82 3.30 5.92
N ILE A 28 4.31 2.37 5.11
CA ILE A 28 5.13 1.46 4.31
C ILE A 28 4.93 1.81 2.84
N THR A 29 6.02 2.04 2.12
CA THR A 29 5.97 2.25 0.67
C THR A 29 6.14 0.91 -0.02
N ALA A 30 5.34 0.66 -1.05
CA ALA A 30 5.42 -0.52 -1.87
C ALA A 30 5.49 -0.15 -3.36
N ASP A 31 6.25 -0.92 -4.12
CA ASP A 31 6.23 -0.89 -5.57
C ASP A 31 5.16 -1.82 -6.13
N LEU A 32 4.44 -1.33 -7.14
CA LEU A 32 3.43 -2.06 -7.87
C LEU A 32 4.00 -2.79 -9.11
N ARG A 33 5.17 -2.37 -9.61
CA ARG A 33 5.77 -2.95 -10.83
C ARG A 33 5.95 -4.47 -10.80
N PRO A 34 6.36 -5.10 -9.67
CA PRO A 34 6.44 -6.56 -9.59
C PRO A 34 5.10 -7.29 -9.77
N LEU A 35 3.98 -6.60 -9.55
CA LEU A 35 2.63 -7.12 -9.76
C LEU A 35 2.08 -6.84 -11.16
N GLY A 36 2.88 -6.21 -12.03
CA GLY A 36 2.46 -5.78 -13.38
C GLY A 36 1.64 -4.49 -13.39
N GLU A 37 1.55 -3.79 -12.26
CA GLU A 37 0.75 -2.58 -12.08
C GLU A 37 1.66 -1.35 -12.08
N THR A 38 1.29 -0.30 -12.82
CA THR A 38 2.08 0.95 -12.93
C THR A 38 1.30 2.19 -12.56
N ASP A 39 -0.02 2.08 -12.41
CA ASP A 39 -0.90 3.17 -11.99
C ASP A 39 -1.34 3.00 -10.54
N GLY A 40 -0.62 3.66 -9.63
CA GLY A 40 -0.93 3.71 -8.22
C GLY A 40 -2.29 4.32 -7.89
N PHE A 41 -2.86 5.18 -8.76
CA PHE A 41 -4.21 5.71 -8.54
C PHE A 41 -5.27 4.66 -8.84
N ALA A 42 -5.18 3.98 -9.99
CA ALA A 42 -6.11 2.90 -10.33
C ALA A 42 -6.04 1.77 -9.30
N PHE A 43 -4.81 1.39 -8.91
CA PHE A 43 -4.59 0.39 -7.88
C PHE A 43 -5.23 0.78 -6.54
N CYS A 44 -4.96 2.00 -6.03
CA CYS A 44 -5.54 2.48 -4.77
C CYS A 44 -7.06 2.59 -4.80
N ARG A 45 -7.68 2.84 -5.96
CA ARG A 45 -9.15 2.85 -6.12
C ARG A 45 -9.77 1.45 -6.06
N ALA A 46 -9.10 0.45 -6.62
CA ALA A 46 -9.60 -0.94 -6.63
C ALA A 46 -9.34 -1.69 -5.31
N LEU A 47 -8.36 -1.22 -4.53
CA LEU A 47 -7.88 -1.90 -3.32
C LEU A 47 -8.94 -2.09 -2.20
N PRO A 48 -9.82 -1.11 -1.91
CA PRO A 48 -10.84 -1.25 -0.86
C PRO A 48 -11.80 -2.40 -1.14
N GLU A 49 -12.20 -2.59 -2.40
CA GLU A 49 -13.10 -3.67 -2.82
C GLU A 49 -12.42 -5.05 -2.74
N ARG A 50 -11.12 -5.12 -3.06
CA ARG A 50 -10.36 -6.38 -3.12
C ARG A 50 -9.88 -6.86 -1.76
N ALA A 51 -9.40 -5.94 -0.93
CA ALA A 51 -8.66 -6.26 0.29
C ALA A 51 -9.19 -5.58 1.55
N TRP A 52 -10.22 -4.72 1.44
CA TRP A 52 -10.71 -3.89 2.55
C TRP A 52 -9.61 -3.03 3.18
N VAL A 53 -8.65 -2.63 2.35
CA VAL A 53 -7.49 -1.80 2.71
C VAL A 53 -7.47 -0.60 1.79
N VAL A 54 -7.08 0.55 2.35
CA VAL A 54 -6.80 1.77 1.60
C VAL A 54 -5.30 2.02 1.55
N ALA A 55 -4.83 2.46 0.39
CA ALA A 55 -3.46 2.91 0.18
C ALA A 55 -3.48 4.32 -0.43
N ILE A 56 -2.35 5.02 -0.33
CA ILE A 56 -2.17 6.39 -0.82
C ILE A 56 -1.21 6.33 -2.01
N PRO A 57 -1.62 6.80 -3.21
CA PRO A 57 -0.72 6.85 -4.35
C PRO A 57 0.43 7.82 -4.09
N ASN A 58 1.67 7.39 -4.30
CA ASN A 58 2.83 8.22 -3.96
C ASN A 58 3.01 9.38 -4.94
N ALA A 59 2.45 9.28 -6.15
CA ALA A 59 2.42 10.33 -7.16
C ALA A 59 1.81 11.67 -6.68
N VAL A 60 1.08 11.72 -5.57
CA VAL A 60 0.61 12.99 -4.96
C VAL A 60 1.71 13.78 -4.26
N PHE A 61 2.85 13.12 -3.97
CA PHE A 61 4.01 13.71 -3.29
C PHE A 61 5.14 14.09 -4.26
N TYR A 62 4.94 13.93 -5.58
CA TYR A 62 5.93 14.22 -6.61
C TYR A 62 5.45 15.36 -7.51
N ASP A 63 6.33 16.33 -7.80
CA ASP A 63 6.08 17.36 -8.82
C ASP A 63 5.87 16.74 -10.21
N HIS A 64 6.58 15.64 -10.49
CA HIS A 64 6.40 14.83 -11.69
C HIS A 64 5.66 13.53 -11.34
N ARG A 65 4.36 13.50 -11.63
CA ARG A 65 3.45 12.38 -11.29
C ARG A 65 3.94 11.03 -11.80
N GLU A 66 4.61 11.01 -12.96
CA GLU A 66 5.15 9.79 -13.57
C GLU A 66 6.25 9.13 -12.74
N ALA A 67 7.08 9.94 -12.05
CA ALA A 67 8.15 9.44 -11.20
C ALA A 67 7.63 8.73 -9.93
N GLY A 68 6.40 9.06 -9.50
CA GLY A 68 5.73 8.45 -8.35
C GLY A 68 4.60 7.49 -8.70
N ALA A 69 4.34 7.25 -9.99
CA ALA A 69 3.12 6.59 -10.46
C ALA A 69 2.98 5.15 -9.97
N SER A 70 4.08 4.39 -9.96
CA SER A 70 4.07 2.97 -9.57
C SER A 70 4.25 2.73 -8.08
N PHE A 71 4.41 3.78 -7.28
CA PHE A 71 4.61 3.65 -5.84
C PHE A 71 3.33 3.96 -5.08
N VAL A 72 3.07 3.19 -4.04
CA VAL A 72 1.94 3.41 -3.12
C VAL A 72 2.39 3.33 -1.67
N ARG A 73 1.72 4.07 -0.79
CA ARG A 73 1.96 4.08 0.66
C ARG A 73 0.79 3.46 1.40
N PHE A 74 1.08 2.49 2.24
CA PHE A 74 0.14 1.88 3.16
C PHE A 74 0.30 2.53 4.54
N ALA A 75 -0.80 3.09 5.06
CA ALA A 75 -0.85 3.58 6.42
C ALA A 75 -1.24 2.42 7.36
N PHE A 76 -0.42 2.18 8.37
CA PHE A 76 -0.61 1.07 9.33
C PHE A 76 -1.40 1.46 10.58
N CYS A 77 -2.18 2.54 10.51
CA CYS A 77 -2.76 3.17 11.68
C CYS A 77 -4.00 2.46 12.26
N LYS A 78 -4.35 1.26 11.79
CA LYS A 78 -5.49 0.52 12.34
C LYS A 78 -5.03 -0.55 13.33
N ARG A 79 -5.21 -0.22 14.62
CA ARG A 79 -5.45 -1.22 15.67
C ARG A 79 -6.74 -1.97 15.35
N VAL A 80 -6.80 -3.24 15.75
CA VAL A 80 -7.95 -4.14 15.57
C VAL A 80 -9.21 -3.59 16.26
N GLU A 81 -9.09 -2.65 17.20
CA GLU A 81 -10.20 -2.17 18.04
C GLU A 81 -10.97 -0.92 17.54
N VAL A 82 -11.08 -0.62 16.25
CA VAL A 82 -12.08 0.37 15.78
C VAL A 82 -12.85 -0.14 14.58
N LEU A 83 -13.78 -1.06 14.87
CA LEU A 83 -15.01 -1.35 14.12
C LEU A 83 -16.10 -1.73 15.14
#